data_AF-A0A011UTK6-F1
#
_entry.id   AF-A0A011UTK6-F1
#
_cell.length_a   1.000
_cell.length_b   1.000
_cell.length_c   1.000
_cell.angle_alpha   90.00
_cell.angle_beta   90.00
_cell.angle_gamma   90.00
#
_symmetry.space_group_name_H-M   'P 1'
#
loop_
_entity.id
_entity.type
_entity.pdbx_description
1 polymer ?
#
loop_
_entity_poly.entity_id
_entity_poly.type
_entity_poly.pdbx_seq_one_letter_code
_entity_poly.pdbx_strand_id
1 'polypeptide(L)'
;MEQQPQNHGPEQAESRIEPADAIDRIASDGIAAAQEAGSEISTDAAKAIAHGLVQLLGRPNTALEHFSDTGDGDYLKLREEYLELYADPTIPAHAKEWIDWLGTYLIQRDNARLAEGEEAGNGTR
;
A
#
# COMPACT_ATOMS: atom_id res chain seq x y z
N MET A 1 -36.23 -38.90 -34.29
CA MET A 1 -35.43 -39.17 -33.08
C MET A 1 -34.02 -38.63 -33.32
N GLU A 2 -33.80 -37.32 -33.48
CA GLU A 2 -33.94 -36.25 -32.46
C GLU A 2 -33.10 -36.62 -31.23
N GLN A 3 -32.06 -35.93 -30.76
CA GLN A 3 -31.87 -34.49 -30.52
C GLN A 3 -30.33 -34.23 -30.43
N GLN A 4 -29.77 -33.27 -31.17
CA GLN A 4 -29.28 -31.93 -30.74
C GLN A 4 -28.07 -31.87 -29.76
N PRO A 5 -27.20 -30.85 -29.92
CA PRO A 5 -25.86 -30.76 -29.33
C PRO A 5 -25.88 -30.17 -27.91
N GLN A 6 -25.08 -30.73 -27.01
CA GLN A 6 -24.95 -30.21 -25.64
C GLN A 6 -23.91 -29.07 -25.62
N ASN A 7 -24.41 -27.89 -25.96
CA ASN A 7 -23.82 -26.59 -25.65
C ASN A 7 -23.91 -26.40 -24.12
N HIS A 8 -22.80 -26.57 -23.39
CA HIS A 8 -22.68 -26.09 -22.01
C HIS A 8 -21.78 -24.86 -22.02
N GLY A 9 -22.36 -23.74 -21.56
CA GLY A 9 -21.87 -22.39 -21.76
C GLY A 9 -20.65 -21.99 -20.92
N PRO A 10 -20.21 -20.73 -21.05
CA PRO A 10 -19.09 -20.19 -20.29
C PRO A 10 -19.51 -19.91 -18.84
N GLU A 11 -19.57 -20.93 -17.99
CA GLU A 11 -19.94 -20.81 -16.57
C GLU A 11 -18.76 -21.05 -15.64
N GLN A 12 -17.58 -20.56 -16.00
CA GLN A 12 -16.43 -20.43 -15.09
C GLN A 12 -15.72 -19.10 -15.34
N ALA A 13 -16.49 -18.01 -15.31
CA ALA A 13 -15.94 -16.72 -14.91
C ALA A 13 -15.80 -16.73 -13.38
N GLU A 14 -15.04 -17.70 -12.85
CA GLU A 14 -14.57 -17.65 -11.48
C GLU A 14 -13.73 -16.38 -11.41
N SER A 15 -14.24 -15.45 -10.62
CA SER A 15 -13.70 -14.13 -10.35
C SER A 15 -12.25 -14.24 -9.93
N ARG A 16 -11.33 -14.34 -10.90
CA ARG A 16 -9.93 -14.10 -10.71
C ARG A 16 -9.84 -12.61 -10.43
N ILE A 17 -10.02 -12.25 -9.15
CA ILE A 17 -9.68 -10.93 -8.68
C ILE A 17 -8.19 -10.82 -8.98
N GLU A 18 -7.87 -10.03 -10.00
CA GLU A 18 -6.47 -9.79 -10.33
C GLU A 18 -5.83 -9.21 -9.07
N PRO A 19 -4.60 -9.61 -8.72
CA PRO A 19 -3.96 -9.18 -7.49
C PRO A 19 -3.91 -7.65 -7.38
N ALA A 20 -3.86 -6.93 -8.52
CA ALA A 20 -3.96 -5.48 -8.60
C ALA A 20 -5.30 -4.92 -8.08
N ASP A 21 -6.44 -5.53 -8.42
CA ASP A 21 -7.77 -5.13 -7.93
C ASP A 21 -7.92 -5.37 -6.42
N ALA A 22 -7.31 -6.43 -5.90
CA ALA A 22 -7.32 -6.71 -4.46
C ALA A 22 -6.52 -5.65 -3.69
N ILE A 23 -5.36 -5.26 -4.20
CA ILE A 23 -4.50 -4.22 -3.60
C ILE A 23 -5.20 -2.87 -3.57
N ASP A 24 -5.76 -2.45 -4.71
CA ASP A 24 -6.48 -1.18 -4.83
C ASP A 24 -7.65 -1.12 -3.84
N ARG A 25 -8.40 -2.22 -3.71
CA ARG A 25 -9.50 -2.33 -2.75
C ARG A 25 -9.03 -2.23 -1.31
N ILE A 26 -7.96 -2.94 -0.92
CA ILE A 26 -7.44 -2.90 0.46
C ILE A 26 -6.91 -1.50 0.80
N ALA A 27 -6.19 -0.87 -0.13
CA ALA A 27 -5.70 0.49 0.03
C ALA A 27 -6.86 1.48 0.21
N SER A 28 -7.85 1.43 -0.69
CA SER A 28 -9.00 2.34 -0.67
C SER A 28 -9.88 2.15 0.57
N ASP A 29 -10.15 0.90 0.98
CA ASP A 29 -10.94 0.59 2.18
C ASP A 29 -10.22 1.05 3.45
N GLY A 30 -8.90 0.82 3.54
CA GLY A 30 -8.09 1.28 4.65
C GLY A 30 -8.01 2.79 4.77
N ILE A 31 -7.88 3.50 3.63
CA ILE A 31 -7.92 4.97 3.58
C ILE A 31 -9.29 5.48 4.03
N ALA A 32 -10.38 4.91 3.52
CA ALA A 32 -11.73 5.31 3.89
C ALA A 32 -11.98 5.11 5.40
N ALA A 33 -11.62 3.96 5.94
CA ALA A 33 -11.75 3.66 7.36
C ALA A 33 -10.92 4.61 8.24
N ALA A 34 -9.68 4.91 7.83
CA ALA A 34 -8.81 5.86 8.53
C ALA A 34 -9.40 7.27 8.52
N GLN A 35 -9.92 7.72 7.38
CA GLN A 35 -10.56 9.01 7.23
C GLN A 35 -11.84 9.13 8.08
N GLU A 36 -12.68 8.09 8.11
CA GLU A 36 -13.88 8.04 8.95
C GLU A 36 -13.55 8.05 10.44
N ALA A 37 -12.50 7.32 10.84
CA ALA A 37 -12.03 7.27 12.23
C ALA A 37 -11.25 8.53 12.65
N GLY A 38 -10.84 9.38 11.69
CA GLY A 38 -9.89 10.47 11.94
C GLY A 38 -8.54 9.96 12.45
N SER A 39 -8.17 8.75 12.01
CA SER A 39 -7.00 8.01 12.45
C SER A 39 -6.03 7.80 11.29
N GLU A 40 -4.85 7.28 11.60
CA GLU A 40 -3.93 6.76 10.60
C GLU A 40 -4.42 5.47 9.94
N ILE A 41 -3.87 5.20 8.75
CA ILE A 41 -4.10 3.94 8.03
C ILE A 41 -3.42 2.77 8.75
N SER A 42 -4.04 1.60 8.68
CA SER A 42 -3.47 0.36 9.20
C SER A 42 -2.20 -0.06 8.44
N THR A 43 -1.33 -0.83 9.08
CA THR A 43 -0.14 -1.41 8.44
C THR A 43 -0.48 -2.17 7.16
N ASP A 44 -1.56 -2.96 7.13
CA ASP A 44 -1.98 -3.70 5.94
C ASP A 44 -2.36 -2.77 4.78
N ALA A 45 -3.05 -1.67 5.06
CA ALA A 45 -3.37 -0.66 4.06
C ALA A 45 -2.09 0.05 3.57
N ALA A 46 -1.16 0.37 4.47
CA ALA A 46 0.15 0.94 4.10
C ALA A 46 0.97 -0.02 3.21
N LYS A 47 0.95 -1.33 3.50
CA LYS A 47 1.62 -2.35 2.68
C LYS A 47 0.96 -2.50 1.30
N ALA A 48 -0.37 -2.48 1.24
CA ALA A 48 -1.11 -2.51 -0.02
C ALA A 48 -0.79 -1.28 -0.88
N ILE A 49 -0.82 -0.08 -0.28
CA ILE A 49 -0.42 1.16 -0.96
C ILE A 49 1.00 1.04 -1.51
N ALA A 50 1.96 0.63 -0.68
CA ALA A 50 3.35 0.47 -1.12
C ALA A 50 3.48 -0.50 -2.30
N HIS A 51 2.76 -1.63 -2.26
CA HIS A 51 2.74 -2.58 -3.37
C HIS A 51 2.14 -1.95 -4.65
N GLY A 52 1.11 -1.12 -4.52
CA GLY A 52 0.55 -0.35 -5.63
C GLY A 52 1.58 0.60 -6.26
N LEU A 53 2.35 1.30 -5.43
CA LEU A 53 3.40 2.23 -5.88
C LEU A 53 4.57 1.51 -6.58
N VAL A 54 4.95 0.30 -6.14
CA VAL A 54 5.98 -0.51 -6.80
C VAL A 54 5.61 -0.84 -8.24
N GLN A 55 4.32 -1.15 -8.48
CA GLN A 55 3.83 -1.42 -9.84
C GLN A 55 3.91 -0.18 -10.74
N LEU A 56 3.72 1.01 -10.17
CA LEU A 56 3.87 2.29 -10.89
C LEU A 56 5.33 2.65 -11.15
N LEU A 57 6.22 2.34 -10.22
CA LEU A 57 7.68 2.51 -10.38
C LEU A 57 8.25 1.62 -11.50
N GLY A 58 7.66 0.45 -11.72
CA GLY A 58 8.03 -0.45 -12.81
C GLY A 58 9.46 -1.01 -12.71
N ARG A 59 10.10 -0.91 -11.54
CA ARG A 59 11.45 -1.43 -11.28
C ARG A 59 11.46 -2.36 -10.06
N PRO A 60 12.17 -3.49 -10.12
CA PRO A 60 12.29 -4.43 -9.00
C PRO A 60 13.30 -3.94 -7.94
N ASN A 61 13.29 -4.58 -6.77
CA ASN A 61 14.27 -4.38 -5.68
C ASN A 61 14.28 -2.93 -5.15
N THR A 62 13.09 -2.41 -4.88
CA THR A 62 12.88 -1.08 -4.28
C THR A 62 12.66 -1.19 -2.77
N ALA A 63 12.93 -0.11 -2.04
CA ALA A 63 12.58 -0.03 -0.63
C ALA A 63 11.05 -0.16 -0.42
N LEU A 64 10.25 0.37 -1.34
CA LEU A 64 8.79 0.20 -1.36
C LEU A 64 8.37 -1.27 -1.51
N GLU A 65 9.05 -2.04 -2.36
CA GLU A 65 8.81 -3.48 -2.50
C GLU A 65 9.12 -4.20 -1.19
N HIS A 66 10.29 -3.91 -0.60
CA HIS A 66 10.66 -4.50 0.69
C HIS A 66 9.65 -4.17 1.80
N PHE A 67 9.21 -2.92 1.88
CA PHE A 67 8.21 -2.49 2.85
C PHE A 67 6.84 -3.12 2.58
N SER A 68 6.44 -3.28 1.32
CA SER A 68 5.17 -3.94 0.99
C SER A 68 5.15 -5.41 1.46
N ASP A 69 6.30 -6.07 1.47
CA ASP A 69 6.43 -7.47 1.87
C ASP A 69 6.54 -7.61 3.39
N THR A 70 7.46 -6.88 4.02
CA THR A 70 7.79 -7.02 5.44
C THR A 70 6.97 -6.10 6.34
N GLY A 71 6.49 -4.98 5.81
CA GLY A 71 5.97 -3.87 6.60
C GLY A 71 7.06 -3.14 7.38
N ASP A 72 8.34 -3.34 7.10
CA ASP A 72 9.47 -2.62 7.69
C ASP A 72 10.39 -2.07 6.60
N GLY A 73 11.02 -0.95 6.89
CA GLY A 73 11.83 -0.25 5.92
C GLY A 73 12.38 1.05 6.48
N ASP A 74 13.46 1.51 5.86
CA ASP A 74 14.06 2.79 6.18
C ASP A 74 13.21 3.92 5.58
N TYR A 75 12.73 4.82 6.43
CA TYR A 75 11.89 5.93 6.01
C TYR A 75 12.56 6.81 4.96
N LEU A 76 13.87 7.07 5.06
CA LEU A 76 14.58 7.92 4.10
C LEU A 76 14.62 7.25 2.73
N LYS A 77 14.90 5.94 2.67
CA LYS A 77 14.89 5.19 1.41
C LYS A 77 13.51 5.15 0.77
N LEU A 78 12.47 4.86 1.57
CA LEU A 78 11.08 4.86 1.10
C LEU A 78 10.72 6.24 0.53
N ARG A 79 11.13 7.30 1.23
CA ARG A 79 10.91 8.69 0.84
C ARG A 79 11.54 9.06 -0.48
N GLU A 80 12.78 8.68 -0.70
CA GLU A 80 13.44 8.94 -1.99
C GLU A 80 12.66 8.33 -3.16
N GLU A 81 12.15 7.11 -2.99
CA GLU A 81 11.42 6.39 -4.05
C GLU A 81 10.01 6.94 -4.29
N TYR A 82 9.21 7.18 -3.26
CA TYR A 82 7.87 7.73 -3.48
C TYR A 82 7.90 9.21 -3.89
N LEU A 83 8.95 9.97 -3.54
CA LEU A 83 9.10 11.35 -4.03
C LEU A 83 9.47 11.39 -5.51
N GLU A 84 10.22 10.40 -6.00
CA GLU A 84 10.48 10.23 -7.44
C GLU A 84 9.15 10.07 -8.20
N LEU A 85 8.24 9.22 -7.68
CA LEU A 85 6.88 9.07 -8.22
C LEU A 85 6.06 10.36 -8.09
N TYR A 86 6.14 11.06 -6.95
CA TYR A 86 5.38 12.29 -6.73
C TYR A 86 5.76 13.40 -7.74
N ALA A 87 7.05 13.45 -8.11
CA ALA A 87 7.57 14.39 -9.09
C ALA A 87 7.19 14.03 -10.54
N ASP A 88 6.74 12.79 -10.78
CA ASP A 88 6.31 12.34 -12.11
C ASP A 88 4.92 12.93 -12.45
N PRO A 89 4.77 13.70 -13.53
CA PRO A 89 3.48 14.24 -13.94
C PRO A 89 2.56 13.18 -14.58
N THR A 90 3.07 12.00 -14.91
CA THR A 90 2.35 10.90 -15.58
C THR A 90 1.65 9.96 -14.61
N ILE A 91 1.97 10.01 -13.31
CA ILE A 91 1.29 9.18 -12.32
C ILE A 91 -0.15 9.63 -12.10
N PRO A 92 -1.08 8.69 -11.86
CA PRO A 92 -2.49 9.01 -11.65
C PRO A 92 -2.70 9.76 -10.32
N ALA A 93 -3.80 10.53 -10.25
CA ALA A 93 -4.11 11.33 -9.06
C ALA A 93 -4.26 10.48 -7.78
N HIS A 94 -4.86 9.28 -7.89
CA HIS A 94 -4.97 8.36 -6.74
C HIS A 94 -3.61 7.91 -6.21
N ALA A 95 -2.58 7.81 -7.07
CA ALA A 95 -1.24 7.46 -6.62
C ALA A 95 -0.61 8.57 -5.78
N LYS A 96 -0.94 9.84 -6.06
CA LYS A 96 -0.50 10.97 -5.21
C LYS A 96 -1.15 10.92 -3.84
N GLU A 97 -2.46 10.64 -3.80
CA GLU A 97 -3.19 10.46 -2.54
C GLU A 97 -2.60 9.29 -1.73
N TRP A 98 -2.29 8.17 -2.38
CA TRP A 98 -1.59 7.04 -1.76
C TRP A 98 -0.23 7.44 -1.17
N ILE A 99 0.56 8.26 -1.88
CA ILE A 99 1.83 8.79 -1.39
C ILE A 99 1.62 9.67 -0.15
N ASP A 100 0.60 10.53 -0.14
CA ASP A 100 0.30 11.40 1.01
C ASP A 100 -0.08 10.57 2.26
N TRP A 101 -0.90 9.53 2.09
CA TRP A 101 -1.27 8.61 3.17
C TRP A 101 -0.10 7.78 3.67
N LEU A 102 0.69 7.20 2.76
CA LEU A 102 1.88 6.43 3.12
C LEU A 102 2.92 7.31 3.82
N GLY A 103 3.17 8.52 3.32
CA GLY A 103 4.08 9.48 3.92
C GLY A 103 3.67 9.84 5.35
N THR A 104 2.38 10.10 5.57
CA THR A 104 1.84 10.39 6.90
C THR A 104 2.04 9.22 7.85
N TYR A 105 1.69 8.00 7.42
CA TYR A 105 1.88 6.79 8.22
C TYR A 105 3.36 6.56 8.61
N LEU A 106 4.28 6.72 7.66
CA LEU A 106 5.70 6.50 7.92
C LEU A 106 6.30 7.54 8.88
N ILE A 107 5.92 8.81 8.75
CA ILE A 107 6.37 9.88 9.68
C ILE A 107 5.87 9.59 11.09
N GLN A 108 4.60 9.21 11.25
CA GLN A 108 4.06 8.91 12.58
C GLN A 108 4.72 7.71 13.22
N ARG A 109 4.95 6.64 12.43
CA ARG A 109 5.69 5.47 12.91
C ARG A 109 7.12 5.79 13.32
N ASP A 110 7.83 6.61 12.54
CA ASP A 110 9.20 7.01 12.87
C ASP A 110 9.23 7.85 14.15
N ASN A 111 8.29 8.80 14.29
CA ASN A 111 8.12 9.58 15.52
C ASN A 111 7.78 8.71 16.74
N ALA A 112 6.90 7.71 16.58
CA ALA A 112 6.56 6.78 17.65
C ALA A 112 7.79 5.98 18.09
N ARG A 113 8.59 5.47 17.14
CA ARG A 113 9.85 4.77 17.41
C ARG A 113 10.86 5.66 18.15
N LEU A 114 10.94 6.95 17.79
CA LEU A 114 11.80 7.91 18.49
C LEU A 114 11.32 8.16 19.93
N ALA A 115 10.01 8.35 20.13
CA ALA A 115 9.43 8.55 21.46
C ALA A 115 9.66 7.35 22.39
N GLU A 116 9.55 6.11 21.89
CA GLU A 116 9.86 4.90 22.65
C GLU A 116 11.35 4.79 23.02
N GLY A 117 12.24 5.33 22.18
CA GLY A 117 13.68 5.37 22.45
C GLY A 117 14.11 6.40 23.49
N GLU A 118 13.36 7.49 23.63
CA GLU A 118 13.67 8.58 24.57
C GLU A 118 13.29 8.26 26.03
N GLU A 119 12.27 7.45 26.27
CA GLU A 119 11.84 7.08 27.63
C GLU A 119 12.76 6.03 28.30
N ALA A 120 13.52 5.26 27.53
CA ALA A 120 14.47 4.26 28.06
C ALA A 120 15.80 4.88 28.57
N GLY A 121 16.07 6.16 28.28
CA GLY A 121 17.34 6.82 28.59
C GLY A 121 17.36 7.74 29.81
N ASN A 122 16.20 8.08 30.40
CA ASN A 122 16.13 9.09 31.46
C ASN A 122 15.67 8.51 32.81
N GLY A 123 16.42 7.52 33.30
CA GLY A 123 16.12 6.80 34.54
C GLY A 123 17.35 6.42 35.34
N THR A 124 18.35 7.29 35.45
CA THR A 124 19.35 7.16 36.54
C THR A 124 19.82 8.55 36.94
N ARG A 125 19.20 9.09 38.00
CA ARG A 125 19.74 10.19 38.79
C ARG A 125 19.98 9.68 40.20
#